data_AF-A0A438JC83-F1
#
_entry.id   AF-A0A438JC83-F1
#
_cell.length_a   1.000
_cell.length_b   1.000
_cell.length_c   1.000
_cell.angle_alpha   90.00
_cell.angle_beta   90.00
_cell.angle_gamma   90.00
#
_symmetry.space_group_name_H-M   'P 1'
#
loop_
_entity.id
_entity.type
_entity.pdbx_description
1 polymer ?
#
loop_
_entity_poly.entity_id
_entity_poly.type
_entity_poly.pdbx_seq_one_letter_code
_entity_poly.pdbx_strand_id
1 'polypeptide(L)'
;MTVEFEHEQIIASENQPVRWTTPLGLPVVQPYRKLGRHLIKTSLQVLTLQRETETIMVKRQRTAFPPNFVHSLDGSHMMMTAIACKKAGLNFAGVHDSYWTHACDVDEMNRLLREKFVQLYETPILENLLESFQQSFPALEFPPLPERGDFDLREVLESPYFFN
;
A
#
# COMPACT_ATOMS: atom_id res chain seq x y z
N MET A 1 -18.07 7.15 -6.28
CA MET A 1 -16.80 6.87 -6.96
C MET A 1 -16.43 5.42 -6.66
N THR A 2 -17.06 4.49 -7.39
CA THR A 2 -16.76 3.06 -7.34
C THR A 2 -15.84 2.81 -8.52
N VAL A 3 -14.54 3.00 -8.33
CA VAL A 3 -13.57 2.38 -9.23
C VAL A 3 -13.67 0.90 -8.90
N GLU A 4 -14.39 0.13 -9.71
CA GLU A 4 -14.33 -1.32 -9.58
C GLU A 4 -12.90 -1.72 -9.93
N PHE A 5 -12.16 -2.12 -8.89
CA PHE A 5 -10.80 -2.63 -8.97
C PHE A 5 -10.84 -3.99 -9.68
N GLU A 6 -10.88 -3.93 -11.02
CA GLU A 6 -10.99 -5.07 -11.92
C GLU A 6 -9.63 -5.71 -12.20
N HIS A 7 -8.53 -4.94 -12.14
CA HIS A 7 -7.16 -5.38 -12.40
C HIS A 7 -6.77 -6.59 -11.53
N GLU A 8 -7.10 -6.53 -10.25
CA GLU A 8 -6.78 -7.54 -9.24
C GLU A 8 -7.59 -8.80 -9.43
N GLN A 9 -8.84 -8.65 -9.89
CA GLN A 9 -9.68 -9.78 -10.23
C GLN A 9 -9.10 -10.54 -11.43
N ILE A 10 -8.62 -9.82 -12.44
CA ILE A 10 -7.98 -10.40 -13.63
C ILE A 10 -6.73 -11.19 -13.22
N ILE A 11 -5.81 -10.59 -12.45
CA ILE A 11 -4.59 -11.25 -11.96
C ILE A 11 -4.92 -12.48 -11.08
N ALA A 12 -5.84 -12.32 -10.14
CA ALA A 12 -6.16 -13.39 -9.21
C ALA A 12 -6.91 -14.56 -9.88
N SER A 13 -7.63 -14.30 -10.97
CA SER A 13 -8.28 -15.35 -11.77
C SER A 13 -7.27 -16.26 -12.49
N GLU A 14 -6.07 -15.75 -12.79
CA GLU A 14 -4.92 -16.54 -13.26
C GLU A 14 -4.21 -17.31 -12.13
N ASN A 15 -4.81 -17.39 -10.94
CA ASN A 15 -4.24 -17.98 -9.74
C ASN A 15 -2.89 -17.37 -9.34
N GLN A 16 -2.69 -16.08 -9.63
CA GLN A 16 -1.52 -15.31 -9.21
C GLN A 16 -1.89 -14.33 -8.08
N PRO A 17 -1.02 -14.14 -7.07
CA PRO A 17 -1.26 -13.14 -6.05
C PRO A 17 -1.02 -11.74 -6.62
N VAL A 18 -1.82 -10.78 -6.19
CA VAL A 18 -1.57 -9.37 -6.51
C VAL A 18 -0.32 -8.92 -5.76
N ARG A 19 0.59 -8.27 -6.48
CA ARG A 19 1.86 -7.76 -5.96
C ARG A 19 2.19 -6.42 -6.59
N TRP A 20 2.77 -5.52 -5.82
CA TRP A 20 3.23 -4.21 -6.29
C TRP A 20 4.50 -3.82 -5.55
N THR A 21 5.16 -2.77 -6.03
CA THR A 21 6.32 -2.20 -5.35
C THR A 21 5.93 -0.80 -4.90
N THR A 22 6.19 -0.46 -3.62
CA THR A 22 5.91 0.89 -3.13
C THR A 22 6.84 1.91 -3.79
N PRO A 23 6.53 3.21 -3.75
CA PRO A 23 7.41 4.27 -4.27
C PRO A 23 8.82 4.29 -3.63
N LEU A 24 8.98 3.67 -2.46
CA LEU A 24 10.29 3.49 -1.80
C LEU A 24 11.01 2.17 -2.18
N GLY A 25 10.47 1.39 -3.12
CA GLY A 25 11.10 0.16 -3.59
C GLY A 25 10.79 -1.09 -2.76
N LEU A 26 9.81 -1.04 -1.83
CA LEU A 26 9.43 -2.21 -1.05
C LEU A 26 8.47 -3.10 -1.85
N PRO A 27 8.82 -4.36 -2.19
CA PRO A 27 7.88 -5.28 -2.81
C PRO A 27 6.83 -5.75 -1.79
N VAL A 28 5.57 -5.66 -2.16
CA VAL A 28 4.41 -6.10 -1.36
C VAL A 28 3.65 -7.16 -2.13
N VAL A 29 3.28 -8.25 -1.43
CA VAL A 29 2.51 -9.37 -2.01
C VAL A 29 1.34 -9.67 -1.09
N GLN A 30 0.15 -9.80 -1.66
CA GLN A 30 -1.03 -10.22 -0.90
C GLN A 30 -1.02 -11.71 -0.59
N PRO A 31 -1.09 -12.13 0.69
CA PRO A 31 -0.95 -13.53 1.09
C PRO A 31 -2.26 -14.34 0.99
N TYR A 32 -3.33 -13.80 0.39
CA TYR A 32 -4.66 -14.42 0.45
C TYR A 32 -4.76 -15.68 -0.40
N ARG A 33 -4.47 -16.82 0.23
CA ARG A 33 -4.55 -18.18 -0.30
C ARG A 33 -5.60 -19.00 0.46
N LYS A 34 -6.14 -20.04 -0.16
CA LYS A 34 -7.07 -20.97 0.51
C LYS A 34 -6.31 -21.72 1.60
N LEU A 35 -6.91 -21.84 2.77
CA LEU A 35 -6.36 -22.64 3.86
C LEU A 35 -6.85 -24.08 3.73
N GLY A 36 -5.90 -25.01 3.62
CA GLY A 36 -6.11 -26.44 3.71
C GLY A 36 -5.97 -26.92 5.14
N ARG A 37 -6.48 -28.12 5.41
CA ARG A 37 -6.25 -28.83 6.68
C ARG A 37 -5.11 -29.82 6.49
N HIS A 38 -4.16 -29.81 7.42
CA HIS A 38 -3.09 -30.79 7.49
C HIS A 38 -3.27 -31.60 8.78
N LEU A 39 -3.53 -32.90 8.63
CA LEU A 39 -3.76 -33.81 9.74
C LEU A 39 -2.45 -34.50 10.12
N ILE A 40 -1.98 -34.27 11.34
CA ILE A 40 -0.81 -34.96 11.90
C ILE A 40 -1.33 -36.04 12.85
N LYS A 41 -1.17 -37.30 12.45
CA LYS A 41 -1.48 -38.44 13.31
C LYS A 41 -0.32 -38.68 14.27
N THR A 42 -0.62 -38.68 15.56
CA THR A 42 0.32 -39.06 16.63
C THR A 42 -0.22 -40.30 17.34
N SER A 43 0.59 -40.92 18.20
CA SER A 43 0.16 -42.08 18.99
C SER A 43 -0.96 -41.78 20.00
N LEU A 44 -1.16 -40.51 20.38
CA LEU A 44 -2.17 -40.10 21.37
C LEU A 44 -3.43 -39.51 20.72
N GLN A 45 -3.30 -38.80 19.60
CA GLN A 45 -4.41 -38.11 18.92
C GLN A 45 -4.06 -37.66 17.50
N VAL A 46 -5.05 -37.12 16.78
CA VAL A 46 -4.86 -36.46 15.49
C VAL A 46 -4.92 -34.94 15.69
N LEU A 47 -3.83 -34.25 15.35
CA LEU A 47 -3.78 -32.78 15.36
C LEU A 47 -4.21 -32.26 13.99
N THR A 48 -5.12 -31.28 13.97
CA THR A 48 -5.52 -30.57 12.75
C THR A 48 -4.86 -29.22 12.69
N LEU A 49 -3.92 -29.04 11.76
CA LEU A 49 -3.27 -27.76 11.49
C LEU A 49 -3.88 -27.10 10.26
N GLN A 50 -3.85 -25.78 10.23
CA GLN A 50 -4.11 -25.02 9.01
C GLN A 50 -2.80 -24.85 8.24
N ARG A 51 -2.85 -25.08 6.93
CA ARG A 51 -1.72 -24.86 6.02
C ARG A 51 -2.21 -24.11 4.80
N GLU A 52 -1.46 -23.11 4.34
CA GLU A 52 -1.76 -22.45 3.08
C GLU A 52 -1.63 -23.42 1.90
N THR A 53 -2.53 -23.27 0.93
CA THR A 53 -2.50 -24.00 -0.33
C THR A 53 -1.95 -23.09 -1.45
N GLU A 54 -1.70 -23.67 -2.63
CA GLU A 54 -1.31 -22.90 -3.83
C GLU A 54 -2.50 -22.19 -4.51
N THR A 55 -3.73 -22.38 -4.00
CA THR A 55 -4.92 -21.78 -4.60
C THR A 55 -5.18 -20.39 -4.02
N ILE A 56 -5.29 -19.40 -4.89
CA ILE A 56 -5.57 -18.01 -4.52
C ILE A 56 -7.06 -17.83 -4.15
N MET A 57 -7.32 -16.99 -3.14
CA MET A 57 -8.68 -16.54 -2.82
C MET A 57 -9.02 -15.27 -3.61
N VAL A 58 -9.48 -15.43 -4.86
CA VAL A 58 -9.78 -14.32 -5.80
C VAL A 58 -10.61 -13.20 -5.16
N LYS A 59 -11.72 -13.55 -4.50
CA LYS A 59 -12.59 -12.56 -3.84
C LYS A 59 -11.84 -11.77 -2.76
N ARG A 60 -10.99 -12.43 -1.95
CA ARG A 60 -10.25 -11.78 -0.88
C ARG A 60 -9.14 -10.88 -1.42
N GLN A 61 -8.39 -11.33 -2.42
CA GLN A 61 -7.39 -10.52 -3.13
C GLN A 61 -8.01 -9.20 -3.61
N ARG A 62 -9.10 -9.30 -4.40
CA ARG A 62 -9.82 -8.14 -4.93
C ARG A 62 -10.30 -7.19 -3.84
N THR A 63 -10.95 -7.69 -2.78
CA THR A 63 -11.50 -6.83 -1.73
C THR A 63 -10.45 -6.22 -0.81
N ALA A 64 -9.30 -6.88 -0.64
CA ALA A 64 -8.26 -6.45 0.28
C ALA A 64 -7.21 -5.57 -0.39
N PHE A 65 -7.16 -5.53 -1.72
CA PHE A 65 -6.22 -4.69 -2.45
C PHE A 65 -6.33 -3.20 -2.14
N PRO A 66 -7.50 -2.55 -2.27
CA PRO A 66 -7.58 -1.11 -2.06
C PRO A 66 -7.04 -0.65 -0.68
N PRO A 67 -7.46 -1.24 0.47
CA PRO A 67 -6.92 -0.82 1.76
C PRO A 67 -5.44 -1.16 1.91
N ASN A 68 -4.97 -2.31 1.42
CA ASN A 68 -3.56 -2.67 1.52
C ASN A 68 -2.66 -1.76 0.67
N PHE A 69 -3.14 -1.35 -0.51
CA PHE A 69 -2.42 -0.45 -1.39
C PHE A 69 -2.27 0.94 -0.76
N VAL A 70 -3.37 1.52 -0.26
CA VAL A 70 -3.36 2.82 0.44
C VAL A 70 -2.46 2.76 1.68
N HIS A 71 -2.59 1.75 2.53
CA HIS A 71 -1.72 1.60 3.70
C HIS A 71 -0.23 1.50 3.32
N SER A 72 0.11 0.92 2.17
CA SER A 72 1.49 0.87 1.70
C SER A 72 2.02 2.26 1.26
N LEU A 73 1.14 3.13 0.75
CA LEU A 73 1.46 4.51 0.43
C LEU A 73 1.60 5.35 1.71
N ASP A 74 0.70 5.18 2.68
CA ASP A 74 0.78 5.85 3.98
C ASP A 74 2.08 5.48 4.71
N GLY A 75 2.43 4.19 4.71
CA GLY A 75 3.72 3.73 5.24
C GLY A 75 4.92 4.33 4.50
N SER A 76 4.82 4.51 3.18
CA SER A 76 5.87 5.16 2.39
C SER A 76 5.99 6.65 2.75
N HIS A 77 4.87 7.34 2.90
CA HIS A 77 4.83 8.75 3.33
C HIS A 77 5.44 8.92 4.73
N MET A 78 5.05 8.08 5.69
CA MET A 78 5.62 8.09 7.03
C MET A 78 7.14 7.91 7.00
N MET A 79 7.65 6.94 6.24
CA MET A 79 9.10 6.70 6.12
C MET A 79 9.82 7.89 5.45
N MET A 80 9.24 8.47 4.40
CA MET A 80 9.79 9.67 3.75
C MET A 80 9.86 10.85 4.72
N THR A 81 8.81 11.08 5.49
CA THR A 81 8.74 12.13 6.53
C THR A 81 9.77 11.87 7.64
N ALA A 82 9.89 10.64 8.13
CA ALA A 82 10.86 10.28 9.15
C ALA A 82 12.31 10.53 8.69
N ILE A 83 12.63 10.18 7.43
CA ILE A 83 13.94 10.45 6.84
C ILE A 83 14.19 11.96 6.72
N ALA A 84 13.18 12.73 6.33
CA ALA A 84 13.28 14.18 6.21
C ALA A 84 13.50 14.85 7.59
N CYS A 85 12.74 14.44 8.60
CA CYS A 85 12.89 14.91 9.99
C CYS A 85 14.29 14.62 10.50
N LYS A 86 14.79 13.39 10.32
CA LYS A 86 16.15 13.01 10.72
C LYS A 86 17.22 13.88 10.06
N LYS A 87 17.06 14.20 8.76
CA LYS A 87 18.00 15.07 8.03
C LYS A 87 17.97 16.52 8.52
N ALA A 88 16.82 16.99 8.98
CA ALA A 88 16.64 18.31 9.59
C ALA A 88 17.03 18.34 11.08
N GLY A 89 17.43 17.21 11.67
CA GLY A 89 17.84 17.13 13.08
C GLY A 89 16.68 16.95 14.08
N LEU A 90 15.48 16.66 13.60
CA LEU A 90 14.29 16.46 14.42
C LEU A 90 14.22 15.01 14.93
N ASN A 91 13.72 14.84 16.15
CA ASN A 91 13.27 13.55 16.62
C ASN A 91 11.92 13.20 15.97
N PHE A 92 11.70 11.94 15.65
CA PHE A 92 10.45 11.50 15.02
C PHE A 92 9.98 10.18 15.64
N ALA A 93 8.70 10.11 15.98
CA ALA A 93 7.99 8.88 16.27
C ALA A 93 6.71 8.82 15.45
N GLY A 94 6.33 7.64 14.98
CA GLY A 94 5.13 7.46 14.16
C GLY A 94 4.36 6.22 14.58
N VAL A 95 3.03 6.34 14.67
CA VAL A 95 2.09 5.23 14.82
C VAL A 95 1.13 5.29 13.66
N HIS A 96 1.41 4.52 12.59
CA HIS A 96 0.67 4.55 11.33
C HIS A 96 0.59 5.96 10.73
N ASP A 97 -0.53 6.65 10.89
CA ASP A 97 -0.86 7.98 10.38
C ASP A 97 -0.76 9.08 11.46
N SER A 98 -0.24 8.76 12.65
CA SER A 98 0.00 9.74 13.72
C SER A 98 1.50 9.98 13.92
N TYR A 99 1.96 11.23 13.76
CA TYR A 99 3.38 11.59 13.77
C TYR A 99 3.70 12.54 14.93
N TRP A 100 4.74 12.22 15.70
CA TRP A 100 5.11 12.92 16.93
C TRP A 100 6.57 13.39 16.88
N THR A 101 6.82 14.54 17.51
CA THR A 101 8.15 15.14 17.72
C THR A 101 8.14 15.93 19.04
N HIS A 102 9.24 16.60 19.40
CA HIS A 102 9.25 17.56 20.50
C HIS A 102 8.41 18.80 20.16
N ALA A 103 7.78 19.41 21.17
CA ALA A 103 6.86 20.53 20.98
C ALA A 103 7.49 21.73 20.22
N CYS A 104 8.79 21.96 20.36
CA CYS A 104 9.50 23.02 19.64
C CYS A 104 9.66 22.78 18.13
N ASP A 105 9.48 21.54 17.68
CA ASP A 105 9.78 21.10 16.32
C ASP A 105 8.52 20.82 15.49
N VAL A 106 7.33 20.98 16.08
CA VAL A 106 6.03 20.61 15.47
C VAL A 106 5.80 21.33 14.15
N ASP A 107 6.04 22.64 14.10
CA ASP A 107 5.82 23.44 12.89
C ASP A 107 6.71 22.98 11.73
N GLU A 108 7.98 22.70 12.03
CA GLU A 108 8.94 22.22 11.05
C GLU A 108 8.63 20.79 10.60
N MET A 109 8.23 19.90 11.51
CA MET A 109 7.75 18.57 11.17
C MET A 109 6.54 18.64 10.24
N ASN A 110 5.57 19.51 10.53
CA ASN A 110 4.36 19.68 9.71
C ASN A 110 4.67 20.23 8.32
N ARG A 111 5.68 21.11 8.19
CA ARG A 111 6.19 21.55 6.87
C ARG A 111 6.77 20.37 6.09
N LEU A 112 7.70 19.63 6.69
CA LEU A 112 8.35 18.47 6.05
C LEU A 112 7.34 17.38 5.66
N LEU A 113 6.36 17.12 6.52
CA LEU A 113 5.28 16.16 6.28
C LEU A 113 4.51 16.50 5.01
N ARG A 114 4.03 17.74 4.88
CA ARG A 114 3.28 18.21 3.70
C ARG A 114 4.13 18.16 2.44
N GLU A 115 5.40 18.55 2.53
CA GLU A 115 6.35 18.43 1.41
C GLU A 115 6.54 16.99 0.94
N LYS A 116 6.70 16.04 1.87
CA LYS A 116 6.83 14.62 1.51
C LYS A 116 5.54 14.04 0.96
N PHE A 117 4.38 14.52 1.41
CA PHE A 117 3.09 14.11 0.86
C PHE A 117 2.97 14.54 -0.60
N VAL A 118 3.20 15.83 -0.89
CA VAL A 118 3.18 16.36 -2.25
C VAL A 118 4.19 15.62 -3.13
N GLN A 119 5.43 15.46 -2.65
CA GLN A 119 6.46 14.72 -3.39
C GLN A 119 6.03 13.29 -3.74
N LEU A 120 5.37 12.59 -2.82
CA LEU A 120 4.91 11.22 -3.05
C LEU A 120 3.83 11.18 -4.15
N TYR A 121 2.80 12.03 -4.03
CA TYR A 121 1.63 12.01 -4.91
C TYR A 121 1.81 12.79 -6.23
N GLU A 122 2.87 13.59 -6.38
CA GLU A 122 3.33 14.09 -7.69
C GLU A 122 3.85 12.96 -8.59
N THR A 123 4.23 11.81 -8.01
CA THR A 123 4.61 10.62 -8.77
C THR A 123 3.36 9.99 -9.41
N PRO A 124 3.45 9.47 -10.65
CA PRO A 124 2.31 8.81 -11.31
C PRO A 124 2.07 7.39 -10.75
N ILE A 125 1.58 7.31 -9.51
CA ILE A 125 1.49 6.07 -8.72
C ILE A 125 0.61 5.01 -9.41
N LEU A 126 -0.56 5.38 -9.93
CA LEU A 126 -1.49 4.43 -10.57
C LEU A 126 -1.00 4.00 -11.96
N GLU A 127 -0.35 4.90 -12.69
CA GLU A 127 0.27 4.62 -13.98
C GLU A 127 1.43 3.63 -13.81
N ASN A 128 2.30 3.87 -12.82
CA ASN A 128 3.40 2.96 -12.49
C ASN A 128 2.89 1.58 -12.05
N LEU A 129 1.78 1.54 -11.31
CA LEU A 129 1.13 0.29 -10.91
C LEU A 129 0.61 -0.48 -12.12
N LEU A 130 -0.14 0.19 -13.01
CA LEU A 130 -0.67 -0.41 -14.22
C LEU A 130 0.45 -0.93 -15.13
N GLU A 131 1.49 -0.12 -15.33
CA GLU A 131 2.67 -0.52 -16.11
C GLU A 131 3.32 -1.78 -15.52
N SER A 132 3.47 -1.84 -14.19
CA SER A 132 4.02 -3.02 -13.50
C SER A 132 3.16 -4.28 -13.72
N PHE A 133 1.84 -4.15 -13.72
CA PHE A 133 0.92 -5.25 -14.01
C PHE A 133 1.03 -5.71 -15.46
N GLN A 134 1.05 -4.77 -16.41
CA GLN A 134 1.21 -5.08 -17.84
C GLN A 134 2.55 -5.77 -18.14
N GLN A 135 3.64 -5.32 -17.51
CA GLN A 135 4.95 -5.96 -17.64
C GLN A 135 4.97 -7.37 -17.03
N SER A 136 4.31 -7.56 -15.88
CA SER A 136 4.24 -8.86 -15.20
C SER A 136 3.32 -9.86 -15.90
N PHE A 137 2.28 -9.36 -16.57
CA PHE A 137 1.22 -10.15 -17.18
C PHE A 137 0.91 -9.66 -18.60
N PRO A 138 1.86 -9.81 -19.55
CA PRO A 138 1.72 -9.23 -20.90
C PRO A 138 0.62 -9.87 -21.75
N ALA A 139 0.09 -11.03 -21.34
CA ALA A 139 -1.03 -11.71 -21.99
C ALA A 139 -2.40 -11.27 -21.47
N LEU A 140 -2.44 -10.47 -20.39
CA LEU A 140 -3.68 -9.99 -19.79
C LEU A 140 -3.97 -8.57 -20.25
N GLU A 141 -5.24 -8.30 -20.53
CA GLU A 141 -5.72 -6.95 -20.83
C GLU A 141 -6.25 -6.32 -19.55
N PHE A 142 -5.89 -5.06 -19.33
CA PHE A 142 -6.26 -4.30 -18.14
C PHE A 142 -7.09 -3.08 -18.53
N PRO A 143 -8.16 -2.75 -17.77
CA PRO A 143 -8.95 -1.57 -18.05
C PRO A 143 -8.13 -0.29 -17.87
N PRO A 144 -8.52 0.81 -18.56
CA PRO A 144 -7.83 2.09 -18.43
C PRO A 144 -7.96 2.66 -17.02
N LEU A 145 -7.02 3.52 -16.65
CA LEU A 145 -7.06 4.24 -15.38
C LEU A 145 -8.19 5.28 -15.38
N PRO A 146 -8.74 5.62 -14.20
CA PRO A 146 -9.65 6.75 -14.07
C PRO A 146 -8.95 8.06 -14.46
N GLU A 147 -9.73 9.01 -14.97
CA GLU A 147 -9.24 10.36 -15.23
C GLU A 147 -8.83 11.06 -13.94
N ARG A 148 -7.76 11.87 -14.01
CA ARG A 148 -7.33 12.71 -12.89
C ARG A 148 -8.29 13.89 -12.75
N GLY A 149 -8.57 14.27 -11.50
CA GLY A 149 -9.28 15.51 -11.21
C GLY A 149 -8.42 16.76 -11.47
N ASP A 150 -8.98 17.92 -11.15
CA ASP A 150 -8.39 19.25 -11.34
C ASP A 150 -7.75 19.85 -10.08
N PHE A 151 -7.74 19.11 -8.97
CA PHE A 151 -7.15 19.55 -7.70
C PHE A 151 -5.64 19.81 -7.84
N ASP A 152 -5.18 21.01 -7.45
CA ASP A 152 -3.76 21.32 -7.36
C ASP A 152 -3.20 20.76 -6.05
N LEU A 153 -2.42 19.69 -6.17
CA LEU A 153 -1.79 19.00 -5.04
C LEU A 153 -0.92 19.94 -4.18
N ARG A 154 -0.42 21.05 -4.74
CA ARG A 154 0.39 22.02 -4.00
C ARG A 154 -0.39 22.78 -2.94
N GLU A 155 -1.73 22.82 -3.02
CA GLU A 155 -2.58 23.40 -1.96
C GLU A 155 -2.38 22.70 -0.61
N VAL A 156 -1.94 21.44 -0.61
CA VAL A 156 -1.61 20.70 0.63
C VAL A 156 -0.51 21.39 1.43
N LEU A 157 0.45 22.06 0.77
CA LEU A 157 1.56 22.76 1.44
C LEU A 157 1.07 23.87 2.38
N GLU A 158 -0.08 24.47 2.07
CA GLU A 158 -0.66 25.58 2.83
C GLU A 158 -1.81 25.13 3.75
N SER A 159 -2.17 23.84 3.74
CA SER A 159 -3.30 23.32 4.52
C SER A 159 -2.92 23.13 6.01
N PRO A 160 -3.46 23.95 6.94
CA PRO A 160 -3.07 23.89 8.35
C PRO A 160 -3.70 22.70 9.09
N TYR A 161 -4.76 22.10 8.54
CA TYR A 161 -5.50 20.97 9.13
C TYR A 161 -5.25 19.65 8.40
N PHE A 162 -4.23 19.60 7.54
CA PHE A 162 -3.87 18.38 6.83
C PHE A 162 -3.45 17.26 7.80
N PHE A 163 -2.60 17.61 8.78
CA PHE A 163 -2.27 16.83 9.96
C PHE A 163 -2.30 17.79 11.15
N ASN A 164 -3.02 17.44 12.21
CA ASN A 164 -3.19 18.27 13.41
C ASN A 164 -2.79 17.51 14.67
#